data_AF-A0ABD5WT10-F1
#
_entry.id   AF-A0ABD5WT10-F1
#
_cell.length_a   1.000
_cell.length_b   1.000
_cell.length_c   1.000
_cell.angle_alpha   90.00
_cell.angle_beta   90.00
_cell.angle_gamma   90.00
#
_symmetry.space_group_name_H-M   'P 1'
#
loop_
_entity.id
_entity.type
_entity.pdbx_description
1 polymer ?
#
loop_
_entity_poly.entity_id
_entity_poly.type
_entity_poly.pdbx_seq_one_letter_code
_entity_poly.pdbx_strand_id
1 'polypeptide(L)'
;MPVQAISDWVDELRKRANDRGIRFTAETDGRIFHFVLGEDPGIIGKVRTSEGQSREFRDDQGVEYIWHRYNREQEQAESDDPRRVVNITLDVWDTGRYDLDQDHFLFLTEEMVTAGTYSKGDQKIRVLGSGEYDGPLARHVDDWDAVFSYAVNDSIDDQAESSRSEDSENWYRVGARYYDSTDPERDEFQSWIKGPLESGIGNSAGIRVVEAKTGPQKGEVTAVVIVSSELDDPDGFNRWDDEFDLNNGLIHYWGDAKRSGSESDEPIDEDEFPGNQQLRAVHRLNTTDQRTRYPPILVFRRPESGVVEFNGLCVIEQVELDEFEDNGVPTPNYLYHLGVLDVEEVPLSWIHQRTETGSDALAPDVWHQWVESGEVTPGMRYGEASVTPEPVDDTTIAGPSDTTDTAGRISTGEQTQVRISQEFRNETHDTYGECILTEISDPRLLQVAHILGRADHPEIAEDIGNVVLLTHTHHAAFDADLWTFDANGRLWVSPEFESNDPWLQNTLTLREGAQIPALKDSPVRTEFIQERNSQLDWWPVDD
;
A
#
# COMPACT_ATOMS: atom_id res chain seq x y z
N MET A 1 -30.18 -29.58 22.46
CA MET A 1 -29.00 -29.92 23.28
C MET A 1 -27.79 -29.59 22.43
N PRO A 2 -26.72 -29.01 23.01
CA PRO A 2 -25.46 -28.81 22.30
C PRO A 2 -24.99 -30.15 21.70
N VAL A 3 -24.29 -30.10 20.58
CA VAL A 3 -23.59 -31.29 20.06
C VAL A 3 -22.48 -31.71 21.04
N GLN A 4 -22.11 -32.99 21.04
CA GLN A 4 -21.23 -33.55 22.06
C GLN A 4 -19.87 -32.83 22.14
N ALA A 5 -19.30 -32.43 21.00
CA ALA A 5 -18.07 -31.63 20.95
C ALA A 5 -18.15 -30.32 21.76
N ILE A 6 -19.29 -29.62 21.72
CA ILE A 6 -19.49 -28.41 22.54
C ILE A 6 -19.53 -28.77 24.01
N SER A 7 -20.23 -29.85 24.38
CA SER A 7 -20.29 -30.30 25.77
C SER A 7 -18.93 -30.69 26.32
N ASP A 8 -18.13 -31.41 25.53
CA ASP A 8 -16.78 -31.84 25.88
C ASP A 8 -15.86 -30.63 26.11
N TRP A 9 -15.85 -29.66 25.17
CA TRP A 9 -15.06 -28.45 25.31
C TRP A 9 -15.48 -27.60 26.52
N VAL A 10 -16.79 -27.46 26.75
CA VAL A 10 -17.33 -26.69 27.89
C VAL A 10 -17.01 -27.36 29.24
N ASP A 11 -17.02 -28.70 29.31
CA ASP A 11 -16.62 -29.42 30.52
C ASP A 11 -15.11 -29.30 30.77
N GLU A 12 -14.27 -29.26 29.74
CA GLU A 12 -12.84 -28.97 29.88
C GLU A 12 -12.59 -27.52 30.32
N LEU A 13 -13.31 -26.54 29.75
CA LEU A 13 -13.28 -25.14 30.20
C LEU A 13 -13.62 -25.05 31.70
N ARG A 14 -14.67 -25.75 32.15
CA ARG A 14 -15.07 -25.80 33.56
C ARG A 14 -13.96 -26.36 34.44
N LYS A 15 -13.33 -27.45 34.04
CA LYS A 15 -12.24 -28.06 34.80
C LYS A 15 -11.08 -27.08 34.96
N ARG A 16 -10.67 -26.46 33.86
CA ARG A 16 -9.58 -25.46 33.86
C ARG A 16 -9.92 -24.19 34.64
N ALA A 17 -11.19 -23.76 34.63
CA ALA A 17 -11.67 -22.65 35.46
C ALA A 17 -11.57 -22.98 36.96
N ASN A 18 -12.01 -24.19 37.35
CA ASN A 18 -11.93 -24.67 38.73
C ASN A 18 -10.49 -24.74 39.23
N ASP A 19 -9.57 -25.23 38.39
CA ASP A 19 -8.14 -25.31 38.70
C ASP A 19 -7.53 -23.90 38.92
N ARG A 20 -8.07 -22.89 38.25
CA ARG A 20 -7.67 -21.48 38.36
C ARG A 20 -8.46 -20.68 39.42
N GLY A 21 -9.45 -21.30 40.07
CA GLY A 21 -10.33 -20.61 41.02
C GLY A 21 -11.26 -19.57 40.38
N ILE A 22 -11.48 -19.63 39.07
CA ILE A 22 -12.33 -18.68 38.33
C ILE A 22 -13.78 -19.18 38.34
N ARG A 23 -14.71 -18.27 38.61
CA ARG A 23 -16.14 -18.59 38.61
C ARG A 23 -16.59 -18.98 37.21
N PHE A 24 -17.25 -20.12 37.10
CA PHE A 24 -17.79 -20.65 35.85
C PHE A 24 -19.25 -21.08 36.04
N THR A 25 -20.11 -20.70 35.09
CA THR A 25 -21.50 -21.17 35.02
C THR A 25 -21.77 -21.68 33.60
N ALA A 26 -22.12 -22.96 33.47
CA ALA A 26 -22.67 -23.48 32.21
C ALA A 26 -24.17 -23.18 32.19
N GLU A 27 -24.61 -22.31 31.28
CA GLU A 27 -26.03 -22.09 31.04
C GLU A 27 -26.49 -23.05 29.95
N THR A 28 -26.80 -24.29 30.34
CA THR A 28 -27.27 -25.31 29.40
C THR A 28 -28.74 -25.12 28.97
N ASP A 29 -29.42 -24.12 29.50
CA ASP A 29 -30.85 -23.84 29.27
C ASP A 29 -31.09 -22.65 28.31
N GLY A 30 -30.05 -21.89 27.98
CA GLY A 30 -30.10 -20.78 27.02
C GLY A 30 -29.84 -21.28 25.61
N ARG A 31 -30.80 -21.16 24.69
CA ARG A 31 -30.67 -21.60 23.28
C ARG A 31 -29.66 -20.79 22.45
N ILE A 32 -28.80 -19.98 23.08
CA ILE A 32 -28.00 -18.95 22.43
C ILE A 32 -26.55 -18.92 22.96
N PHE A 33 -26.34 -18.70 24.26
CA PHE A 33 -25.00 -18.69 24.89
C PHE A 33 -24.80 -19.94 25.76
N HIS A 34 -23.55 -20.37 25.92
CA HIS A 34 -23.20 -21.67 26.49
C HIS A 34 -22.51 -21.57 27.85
N PHE A 35 -21.80 -20.47 28.13
CA PHE A 35 -21.11 -20.28 29.39
C PHE A 35 -21.03 -18.81 29.83
N VAL A 36 -20.88 -18.63 31.13
CA VAL A 36 -20.45 -17.39 31.77
C VAL A 36 -19.18 -17.70 32.57
N LEU A 37 -18.14 -16.89 32.40
CA LEU A 37 -16.83 -17.09 33.03
C LEU A 37 -16.35 -15.77 33.64
N GLY A 38 -15.76 -15.82 34.84
CA GLY A 38 -15.27 -14.64 35.56
C GLY A 38 -16.22 -14.10 36.64
N GLU A 39 -15.76 -13.06 37.34
CA GLU A 39 -16.56 -12.32 38.33
C GLU A 39 -17.28 -11.14 37.67
N ASP A 40 -18.45 -10.77 38.20
CA ASP A 40 -19.40 -9.80 37.64
C ASP A 40 -18.72 -8.46 37.23
N PRO A 41 -18.74 -8.06 35.94
CA PRO A 41 -19.55 -8.66 34.88
C PRO A 41 -18.95 -9.95 34.27
N GLY A 42 -17.65 -10.04 34.04
CA GLY A 42 -17.02 -11.21 33.41
C GLY A 42 -17.37 -11.31 31.92
N ILE A 43 -17.35 -12.53 31.36
CA ILE A 43 -17.62 -12.79 29.94
C ILE A 43 -18.79 -13.75 29.75
N ILE A 44 -19.54 -13.55 28.66
CA ILE A 44 -20.59 -14.47 28.19
C ILE A 44 -20.20 -15.02 26.82
N GLY A 45 -20.16 -16.35 26.71
CA GLY A 45 -19.56 -17.03 25.56
C GLY A 45 -20.49 -17.95 24.80
N LYS A 46 -20.37 -17.93 23.47
CA LYS A 46 -21.07 -18.85 22.57
C LYS A 46 -20.08 -19.75 21.84
N VAL A 47 -20.31 -21.06 21.93
CA VAL A 47 -19.51 -22.08 21.25
C VAL A 47 -20.20 -22.49 19.94
N ARG A 48 -19.42 -22.62 18.87
CA ARG A 48 -19.82 -23.06 17.53
C ARG A 48 -18.91 -24.19 17.08
N THR A 49 -19.34 -24.94 16.07
CA THR A 49 -18.57 -26.04 15.49
C THR A 49 -18.46 -25.87 13.98
N SER A 50 -17.29 -26.21 13.45
CA SER A 50 -17.00 -26.37 12.04
C SER A 50 -16.58 -27.82 11.80
N GLU A 51 -17.38 -28.58 11.06
CA GLU A 51 -17.10 -30.00 10.78
C GLU A 51 -16.21 -30.15 9.54
N GLY A 52 -14.99 -30.66 9.72
CA GLY A 52 -14.07 -30.97 8.62
C GLY A 52 -14.63 -32.02 7.66
N GLN A 53 -15.31 -33.08 8.16
CA GLN A 53 -15.82 -34.17 7.32
C GLN A 53 -16.90 -33.74 6.30
N SER A 54 -17.61 -32.65 6.59
CA SER A 54 -18.68 -32.10 5.76
C SER A 54 -18.38 -30.69 5.26
N ARG A 55 -17.10 -30.29 5.27
CA ARG A 55 -16.68 -28.97 4.82
C ARG A 55 -16.72 -28.92 3.29
N GLU A 56 -17.83 -28.41 2.76
CA GLU A 56 -18.07 -28.33 1.31
C GLU A 56 -17.48 -27.06 0.65
N PHE A 57 -17.02 -26.09 1.46
CA PHE A 57 -16.46 -24.83 0.96
C PHE A 57 -14.97 -24.97 0.65
N ARG A 58 -14.67 -25.34 -0.59
CA ARG A 58 -13.34 -25.22 -1.20
C ARG A 58 -13.41 -24.24 -2.37
N ASP A 59 -12.43 -23.36 -2.47
CA ASP A 59 -12.27 -22.54 -3.67
C ASP A 59 -11.63 -23.35 -4.83
N ASP A 60 -11.46 -22.71 -5.97
CA ASP A 60 -10.87 -23.31 -7.17
C ASP A 60 -9.41 -23.76 -6.98
N GLN A 61 -8.76 -23.32 -5.89
CA GLN A 61 -7.42 -23.71 -5.47
C GLN A 61 -7.42 -24.81 -4.40
N GLY A 62 -8.59 -25.28 -3.96
CA GLY A 62 -8.75 -26.35 -2.97
C GLY A 62 -8.67 -25.89 -1.52
N VAL A 63 -8.65 -24.58 -1.26
CA VAL A 63 -8.54 -23.98 0.07
C VAL A 63 -9.84 -24.08 0.83
N GLU A 64 -9.79 -24.56 2.07
CA GLU A 64 -10.96 -24.72 2.94
C GLU A 64 -11.29 -23.45 3.73
N TYR A 65 -12.58 -23.23 4.01
CA TYR A 65 -13.03 -22.09 4.80
C TYR A 65 -14.05 -22.48 5.87
N ILE A 66 -13.95 -21.83 7.02
CA ILE A 66 -14.99 -21.82 8.06
C ILE A 66 -15.87 -20.58 7.82
N TRP A 67 -17.17 -20.82 7.67
CA TRP A 67 -18.15 -19.74 7.48
C TRP A 67 -19.07 -19.64 8.69
N HIS A 68 -19.07 -18.48 9.34
CA HIS A 68 -19.91 -18.20 10.49
C HIS A 68 -20.58 -16.83 10.39
N ARG A 69 -21.81 -16.76 10.92
CA ARG A 69 -22.58 -15.51 11.02
C ARG A 69 -22.76 -15.10 12.47
N TYR A 70 -22.23 -13.98 12.93
CA TYR A 70 -22.14 -13.57 14.35
C TYR A 70 -23.21 -12.60 14.84
N ASN A 71 -24.32 -12.43 14.12
CA ASN A 71 -25.34 -11.41 14.42
C ASN A 71 -25.86 -11.47 15.85
N ARG A 72 -25.98 -12.66 16.46
CA ARG A 72 -26.46 -12.79 17.84
C ARG A 72 -25.44 -12.35 18.86
N GLU A 73 -24.17 -12.52 18.56
CA GLU A 73 -23.07 -12.05 19.40
C GLU A 73 -22.95 -10.52 19.30
N GLN A 74 -23.16 -9.95 18.10
CA GLN A 74 -23.24 -8.49 17.91
C GLN A 74 -24.46 -7.88 18.61
N GLU A 75 -25.66 -8.45 18.44
CA GLU A 75 -26.88 -8.02 19.14
C GLU A 75 -26.71 -8.07 20.67
N GLN A 76 -25.96 -9.05 21.18
CA GLN A 76 -25.68 -9.15 22.61
C GLN A 76 -24.64 -8.12 23.07
N ALA A 77 -23.61 -7.83 22.27
CA ALA A 77 -22.59 -6.83 22.57
C ALA A 77 -23.18 -5.40 22.57
N GLU A 78 -24.22 -5.15 21.77
CA GLU A 78 -24.97 -3.90 21.74
C GLU A 78 -26.04 -3.78 22.85
N SER A 79 -26.24 -4.82 23.66
CA SER A 79 -27.25 -4.83 24.72
C SER A 79 -26.79 -4.12 25.99
N ASP A 80 -27.72 -3.82 26.91
CA ASP A 80 -27.40 -3.24 28.23
C ASP A 80 -26.73 -4.24 29.19
N ASP A 81 -26.30 -5.42 28.72
CA ASP A 81 -25.59 -6.41 29.52
C ASP A 81 -24.12 -5.97 29.71
N PRO A 82 -23.64 -5.77 30.95
CA PRO A 82 -22.26 -5.31 31.18
C PRO A 82 -21.20 -6.38 30.88
N ARG A 83 -21.60 -7.60 30.52
CA ARG A 83 -20.72 -8.73 30.20
C ARG A 83 -20.18 -8.63 28.79
N ARG A 84 -18.88 -8.81 28.66
CA ARG A 84 -18.23 -8.88 27.34
C ARG A 84 -18.62 -10.17 26.62
N VAL A 85 -18.95 -10.05 25.34
CA VAL A 85 -19.42 -11.15 24.50
C VAL A 85 -18.25 -11.79 23.77
N VAL A 86 -18.15 -13.12 23.84
CA VAL A 86 -17.12 -13.88 23.14
C VAL A 86 -17.70 -15.00 22.30
N ASN A 87 -16.95 -15.39 21.27
CA ASN A 87 -17.22 -16.59 20.50
C ASN A 87 -16.07 -17.59 20.59
N ILE A 88 -16.42 -18.88 20.65
CA ILE A 88 -15.49 -20.00 20.53
C ILE A 88 -15.90 -20.79 19.29
N THR A 89 -15.01 -20.93 18.32
CA THR A 89 -15.24 -21.78 17.15
C THR A 89 -14.41 -23.04 17.26
N LEU A 90 -15.05 -24.20 17.40
CA LEU A 90 -14.40 -25.50 17.41
C LEU A 90 -14.22 -25.98 15.98
N ASP A 91 -12.99 -26.16 15.55
CA ASP A 91 -12.66 -26.89 14.33
C ASP A 91 -12.48 -28.37 14.68
N VAL A 92 -13.46 -29.17 14.30
CA VAL A 92 -13.55 -30.59 14.64
C VAL A 92 -13.68 -31.43 13.39
N TRP A 93 -13.13 -32.63 13.39
CA TRP A 93 -13.40 -33.55 12.27
C TRP A 93 -14.89 -33.93 12.19
N ASP A 94 -15.53 -34.19 13.35
CA ASP A 94 -16.96 -34.45 13.50
C ASP A 94 -17.50 -33.87 14.82
N THR A 95 -18.81 -33.60 14.90
CA THR A 95 -19.43 -33.00 16.10
C THR A 95 -19.69 -33.98 17.26
N GLY A 96 -19.29 -35.25 17.11
CA GLY A 96 -19.53 -36.33 18.06
C GLY A 96 -18.59 -36.34 19.26
N ARG A 97 -17.47 -35.62 19.21
CA ARG A 97 -16.54 -35.42 20.33
C ARG A 97 -15.63 -34.21 20.10
N TYR A 98 -15.03 -33.70 21.16
CA TYR A 98 -13.90 -32.77 21.07
C TYR A 98 -12.65 -33.42 21.70
N ASP A 99 -11.62 -33.64 20.90
CA ASP A 99 -10.36 -34.29 21.25
C ASP A 99 -9.24 -33.25 21.32
N LEU A 100 -8.75 -32.94 22.52
CA LEU A 100 -7.74 -31.89 22.76
C LEU A 100 -6.42 -32.08 21.99
N ASP A 101 -6.13 -33.30 21.55
CA ASP A 101 -4.90 -33.61 20.81
C ASP A 101 -5.08 -33.51 19.28
N GLN A 102 -6.33 -33.36 18.79
CA GLN A 102 -6.65 -33.43 17.36
C GLN A 102 -7.54 -32.29 16.87
N ASP A 103 -8.39 -31.74 17.73
CA ASP A 103 -9.34 -30.70 17.42
C ASP A 103 -8.87 -29.36 18.00
N HIS A 104 -9.20 -28.27 17.31
CA HIS A 104 -8.72 -26.94 17.66
C HIS A 104 -9.90 -26.02 18.01
N PHE A 105 -9.66 -25.00 18.82
CA PHE A 105 -10.63 -23.92 19.01
C PHE A 105 -10.04 -22.56 18.72
N LEU A 106 -10.87 -21.68 18.16
CA LEU A 106 -10.56 -20.28 17.94
C LEU A 106 -11.33 -19.44 18.96
N PHE A 107 -10.62 -18.61 19.72
CA PHE A 107 -11.19 -17.64 20.64
C PHE A 107 -11.32 -16.27 19.98
N LEU A 108 -12.56 -15.78 19.85
CA LEU A 108 -12.87 -14.47 19.27
C LEU A 108 -13.39 -13.54 20.36
N THR A 109 -12.71 -12.39 20.53
CA THR A 109 -13.11 -11.35 21.47
C THR A 109 -14.32 -10.55 20.96
N GLU A 110 -14.91 -9.73 21.83
CA GLU A 110 -16.02 -8.85 21.45
C GLU A 110 -15.65 -7.90 20.30
N GLU A 111 -14.44 -7.34 20.34
CA GLU A 111 -13.90 -6.46 19.30
C GLU A 111 -13.78 -7.20 17.96
N MET A 112 -13.23 -8.41 17.97
CA MET A 112 -13.10 -9.23 16.76
C MET A 112 -14.45 -9.57 16.14
N VAL A 113 -15.47 -9.79 16.98
CA VAL A 113 -16.84 -10.09 16.55
C VAL A 113 -17.58 -8.85 16.04
N THR A 114 -17.25 -7.65 16.52
CA THR A 114 -17.95 -6.40 16.19
C THR A 114 -17.25 -5.59 15.09
N ALA A 115 -15.94 -5.44 15.14
CA ALA A 115 -15.14 -4.68 14.18
C ALA A 115 -14.60 -5.55 13.02
N GLY A 116 -14.36 -6.84 13.25
CA GLY A 116 -13.72 -7.74 12.28
C GLY A 116 -14.67 -8.48 11.33
N THR A 117 -15.93 -8.04 11.19
CA THR A 117 -16.96 -8.76 10.40
C THR A 117 -17.59 -7.90 9.30
N TYR A 118 -18.02 -8.51 8.20
CA TYR A 118 -18.74 -7.80 7.14
C TYR A 118 -20.08 -7.23 7.64
N SER A 119 -20.67 -6.28 6.91
CA SER A 119 -21.89 -5.51 7.26
C SER A 119 -23.16 -6.32 7.62
N LYS A 120 -23.12 -7.65 7.56
CA LYS A 120 -24.19 -8.57 7.97
C LYS A 120 -23.76 -9.60 9.02
N GLY A 121 -22.62 -9.41 9.67
CA GLY A 121 -22.03 -10.32 10.66
C GLY A 121 -21.50 -11.64 10.05
N ASP A 122 -21.44 -11.73 8.71
CA ASP A 122 -20.89 -12.88 8.00
C ASP A 122 -19.36 -12.83 8.02
N GLN A 123 -18.73 -13.99 8.19
CA GLN A 123 -17.29 -14.09 8.28
C GLN A 123 -16.74 -15.38 7.68
N LYS A 124 -15.62 -15.23 6.98
CA LYS A 124 -14.87 -16.31 6.35
C LYS A 124 -13.51 -16.41 7.04
N ILE A 125 -13.21 -17.56 7.62
CA ILE A 125 -11.89 -17.87 8.20
C ILE A 125 -11.27 -18.93 7.30
N ARG A 126 -10.13 -18.60 6.68
CA ARG A 126 -9.42 -19.53 5.79
C ARG A 126 -8.66 -20.55 6.64
N VAL A 127 -8.75 -21.82 6.26
CA VAL A 127 -8.04 -22.92 6.90
C VAL A 127 -6.80 -23.22 6.05
N LEU A 128 -5.63 -23.00 6.62
CA LEU A 128 -4.34 -23.24 5.98
C LEU A 128 -3.85 -24.67 6.25
N GLY A 129 -4.20 -25.20 7.42
CA GLY A 129 -3.81 -26.53 7.90
C GLY A 129 -4.53 -26.89 9.21
N SER A 130 -4.21 -28.05 9.78
CA SER A 130 -4.74 -28.45 11.10
C SER A 130 -4.25 -27.49 12.17
N GLY A 131 -5.15 -26.70 12.76
CA GLY A 131 -4.80 -25.70 13.77
C GLY A 131 -4.16 -24.43 13.18
N GLU A 132 -4.12 -24.29 11.86
CA GLU A 132 -3.53 -23.14 11.17
C GLU A 132 -4.62 -22.41 10.36
N TYR A 133 -4.85 -21.15 10.72
CA TYR A 133 -5.94 -20.33 10.16
C TYR A 133 -5.43 -18.93 9.80
N ASP A 134 -6.06 -18.32 8.80
CA ASP A 134 -5.69 -16.99 8.28
C ASP A 134 -6.52 -15.86 8.90
N GLY A 135 -5.94 -14.67 8.91
CA GLY A 135 -6.58 -13.42 9.28
C GLY A 135 -6.70 -13.16 10.80
N PRO A 136 -7.15 -11.95 11.18
CA PRO A 136 -7.15 -11.48 12.57
C PRO A 136 -8.02 -12.33 13.50
N LEU A 137 -8.98 -13.09 12.95
CA LEU A 137 -9.87 -13.97 13.71
C LEU A 137 -9.22 -15.29 14.16
N ALA A 138 -8.03 -15.58 13.65
CA ALA A 138 -7.22 -16.72 14.07
C ALA A 138 -6.28 -16.40 15.24
N ARG A 139 -6.35 -15.20 15.84
CA ARG A 139 -5.34 -14.72 16.79
C ARG A 139 -5.15 -15.62 18.03
N HIS A 140 -6.21 -16.26 18.50
CA HIS A 140 -6.19 -17.06 19.73
C HIS A 140 -6.64 -18.50 19.45
N VAL A 141 -5.80 -19.27 18.75
CA VAL A 141 -6.01 -20.70 18.52
C VAL A 141 -5.46 -21.49 19.71
N ASP A 142 -6.31 -22.34 20.30
CA ASP A 142 -6.01 -23.18 21.45
C ASP A 142 -5.48 -22.46 22.71
N ASP A 143 -5.64 -21.15 22.75
CA ASP A 143 -5.14 -20.29 23.83
C ASP A 143 -6.16 -20.22 24.98
N TRP A 144 -6.09 -21.22 25.86
CA TRP A 144 -6.90 -21.26 27.06
C TRP A 144 -6.60 -20.10 28.02
N ASP A 145 -5.35 -19.64 28.08
CA ASP A 145 -4.97 -18.58 29.01
C ASP A 145 -5.55 -17.24 28.56
N ALA A 146 -5.60 -16.96 27.26
CA ALA A 146 -6.34 -15.81 26.72
C ALA A 146 -7.82 -15.82 27.13
N VAL A 147 -8.50 -16.98 27.08
CA VAL A 147 -9.91 -17.10 27.51
C VAL A 147 -10.08 -16.74 28.98
N PHE A 148 -9.18 -17.21 29.86
CA PHE A 148 -9.26 -16.94 31.30
C PHE A 148 -8.86 -15.52 31.66
N SER A 149 -7.79 -14.99 31.06
CA SER A 149 -7.35 -13.61 31.25
C SER A 149 -8.45 -12.63 30.84
N TYR A 150 -9.05 -12.85 29.66
CA TYR A 150 -10.19 -12.04 29.22
C TYR A 150 -11.38 -12.13 30.18
N ALA A 151 -11.58 -13.24 30.87
CA ALA A 151 -12.71 -13.39 31.78
C ALA A 151 -12.55 -12.66 33.12
N VAL A 152 -11.32 -12.51 33.63
CA VAL A 152 -11.06 -11.96 34.97
C VAL A 152 -10.83 -10.45 34.99
N ASN A 153 -10.99 -9.78 33.86
CA ASN A 153 -10.85 -8.33 33.74
C ASN A 153 -9.46 -7.80 34.11
N ASP A 154 -8.44 -8.67 34.03
CA ASP A 154 -7.20 -8.21 33.41
C ASP A 154 -7.57 -7.98 31.95
N SER A 155 -7.33 -6.78 31.43
CA SER A 155 -7.09 -6.65 29.99
C SER A 155 -6.11 -7.78 29.64
N ILE A 156 -6.38 -8.51 28.55
CA ILE A 156 -5.37 -9.45 28.04
C ILE A 156 -4.03 -8.72 27.82
N ASP A 157 -4.10 -7.39 27.68
CA ASP A 157 -2.97 -6.47 27.60
C ASP A 157 -2.10 -6.38 28.86
N ASP A 158 -2.58 -6.66 30.09
CA ASP A 158 -1.80 -6.30 31.31
C ASP A 158 -1.14 -7.47 32.07
N GLN A 159 -1.47 -8.75 31.84
CA GLN A 159 -0.87 -9.86 32.65
C GLN A 159 -0.23 -11.04 31.90
N ALA A 160 -0.20 -11.01 30.57
CA ALA A 160 0.83 -11.76 29.84
C ALA A 160 2.22 -11.09 29.95
N GLU A 161 2.28 -9.83 30.42
CA GLU A 161 3.48 -8.98 30.47
C GLU A 161 4.46 -9.25 31.63
N SER A 162 4.20 -10.22 32.52
CA SER A 162 5.10 -10.46 33.67
C SER A 162 6.06 -11.64 33.52
N SER A 163 6.01 -12.42 32.43
CA SER A 163 6.96 -13.54 32.29
C SER A 163 7.54 -13.83 30.91
N ARG A 164 7.30 -12.98 29.91
CA ARG A 164 8.12 -12.91 28.69
C ARG A 164 8.25 -11.46 28.28
N SER A 165 9.47 -10.95 28.30
CA SER A 165 9.82 -9.71 27.61
C SER A 165 9.58 -9.89 26.10
N GLU A 166 9.10 -8.83 25.45
CA GLU A 166 9.13 -8.49 24.01
C GLU A 166 7.78 -8.47 23.26
N ASP A 167 7.52 -7.27 22.72
CA ASP A 167 6.71 -6.86 21.56
C ASP A 167 5.19 -6.71 21.66
N SER A 168 4.75 -5.48 21.98
CA SER A 168 3.57 -4.90 21.35
C SER A 168 3.78 -4.90 19.83
N GLU A 169 3.01 -5.69 19.08
CA GLU A 169 3.16 -5.73 17.63
C GLU A 169 2.76 -4.38 17.02
N ASN A 170 3.75 -3.60 16.62
CA ASN A 170 3.57 -2.29 16.00
C ASN A 170 3.44 -2.43 14.49
N TRP A 171 2.58 -1.60 13.89
CA TRP A 171 2.29 -1.59 12.46
C TRP A 171 2.43 -0.19 11.88
N TYR A 172 2.95 -0.11 10.66
CA TYR A 172 2.85 1.11 9.86
C TYR A 172 1.72 1.00 8.85
N ARG A 173 0.77 1.93 8.92
CA ARG A 173 -0.41 2.02 8.05
C ARG A 173 -0.25 3.16 7.06
N VAL A 174 -0.52 2.92 5.78
CA VAL A 174 -0.39 3.94 4.73
C VAL A 174 -1.27 5.15 5.04
N GLY A 175 -0.69 6.35 4.97
CA GLY A 175 -1.33 7.62 5.30
C GLY A 175 -1.46 7.93 6.80
N ALA A 176 -1.07 7.01 7.69
CA ALA A 176 -1.06 7.26 9.12
C ALA A 176 0.20 8.04 9.53
N ARG A 177 0.05 8.79 10.64
CA ARG A 177 1.10 9.65 11.20
C ARG A 177 1.61 9.10 12.52
N TYR A 178 2.91 9.23 12.73
CA TYR A 178 3.65 8.68 13.85
C TYR A 178 4.56 9.73 14.47
N TYR A 179 4.68 9.71 15.79
CA TYR A 179 5.57 10.63 16.50
C TYR A 179 7.04 10.23 16.36
N ASP A 180 7.87 11.13 15.85
CA ASP A 180 9.34 11.02 15.81
C ASP A 180 9.91 11.82 16.98
N SER A 181 10.25 11.13 18.07
CA SER A 181 10.59 11.74 19.35
C SER A 181 11.93 11.24 19.87
N THR A 182 12.61 12.08 20.65
CA THR A 182 13.79 11.63 21.42
C THR A 182 13.43 10.86 22.69
N ASP A 183 12.15 10.86 23.07
CA ASP A 183 11.59 10.11 24.20
C ASP A 183 11.11 8.73 23.69
N PRO A 184 11.79 7.61 24.03
CA PRO A 184 11.50 6.30 23.46
C PRO A 184 10.10 5.78 23.74
N GLU A 185 9.47 6.21 24.85
CA GLU A 185 8.09 5.81 25.18
C GLU A 185 7.04 6.50 24.29
N ARG A 186 7.44 7.56 23.59
CA ARG A 186 6.58 8.37 22.70
C ARG A 186 7.03 8.34 21.25
N ASP A 187 8.11 7.63 20.96
CA ASP A 187 8.72 7.59 19.65
C ASP A 187 8.17 6.40 18.86
N GLU A 188 7.14 6.69 18.09
CA GLU A 188 6.43 5.72 17.26
C GLU A 188 7.14 5.50 15.91
N PHE A 189 8.32 6.10 15.72
CA PHE A 189 9.11 5.98 14.52
C PHE A 189 10.40 5.17 14.73
N GLN A 190 11.41 5.78 15.37
CA GLN A 190 12.73 5.14 15.45
C GLN A 190 12.74 4.01 16.47
N SER A 191 12.07 4.20 17.60
CA SER A 191 11.97 3.22 18.68
C SER A 191 11.10 2.03 18.27
N TRP A 192 10.05 2.25 17.47
CA TRP A 192 9.26 1.16 16.87
C TRP A 192 10.07 0.35 15.85
N ILE A 193 10.78 1.01 14.92
CA ILE A 193 11.64 0.31 13.95
C ILE A 193 12.76 -0.46 14.66
N LYS A 194 13.32 0.12 15.73
CA LYS A 194 14.31 -0.57 16.56
C LYS A 194 13.69 -1.80 17.22
N GLY A 195 12.56 -1.67 17.91
CA GLY A 195 11.90 -2.76 18.64
C GLY A 195 12.91 -3.61 19.45
N PRO A 196 12.95 -4.94 19.26
CA PRO A 196 13.87 -5.85 19.95
C PRO A 196 15.30 -5.84 19.39
N LEU A 197 15.55 -5.16 18.28
CA LEU A 197 16.84 -5.20 17.58
C LEU A 197 17.98 -4.55 18.38
N GLU A 198 19.20 -5.11 18.24
CA GLU A 198 20.41 -4.57 18.86
C GLU A 198 20.71 -3.12 18.43
N SER A 199 20.32 -2.74 17.21
CA SER A 199 20.45 -1.39 16.68
C SER A 199 19.26 -1.02 15.80
N GLY A 200 18.71 0.18 15.99
CA GLY A 200 17.69 0.76 15.12
C GLY A 200 18.29 1.55 13.97
N ILE A 201 17.47 2.40 13.37
CA ILE A 201 17.89 3.34 12.32
C ILE A 201 18.66 4.53 12.91
N GLY A 202 19.62 5.06 12.15
CA GLY A 202 20.33 6.29 12.53
C GLY A 202 19.49 7.54 12.33
N ASN A 203 19.90 8.66 12.95
CA ASN A 203 19.22 9.96 12.86
C ASN A 203 19.53 10.74 11.56
N SER A 204 20.04 10.05 10.52
CA SER A 204 20.44 10.65 9.24
C SER A 204 19.22 11.19 8.48
N ALA A 205 19.35 12.29 7.74
CA ALA A 205 18.30 12.72 6.81
C ALA A 205 18.23 11.77 5.60
N GLY A 206 17.07 11.67 4.95
CA GLY A 206 16.89 10.91 3.71
C GLY A 206 16.91 9.39 3.92
N ILE A 207 17.99 8.73 3.49
CA ILE A 207 18.10 7.27 3.39
C ILE A 207 18.72 6.68 4.66
N ARG A 208 18.02 5.76 5.30
CA ARG A 208 18.44 5.05 6.51
C ARG A 208 18.37 3.54 6.27
N VAL A 209 19.19 2.78 6.98
CA VAL A 209 19.22 1.31 6.85
C VAL A 209 19.05 0.65 8.20
N VAL A 210 18.38 -0.50 8.18
CA VAL A 210 18.40 -1.50 9.25
C VAL A 210 19.38 -2.57 8.83
N GLU A 211 20.34 -2.88 9.70
CA GLU A 211 21.37 -3.89 9.44
C GLU A 211 21.30 -4.99 10.48
N ALA A 212 21.41 -6.24 10.03
CA ALA A 212 21.53 -7.38 10.93
C ALA A 212 22.89 -7.33 11.67
N LYS A 213 22.86 -7.23 13.01
CA LYS A 213 24.09 -7.25 13.83
C LYS A 213 24.48 -8.67 14.28
N THR A 214 23.52 -9.58 14.25
CA THR A 214 23.64 -10.97 14.66
C THR A 214 23.02 -11.90 13.60
N GLY A 215 23.03 -13.21 13.85
CA GLY A 215 22.37 -14.18 12.96
C GLY A 215 23.09 -14.44 11.62
N PRO A 216 22.45 -15.18 10.72
CA PRO A 216 23.02 -15.61 9.44
C PRO A 216 23.23 -14.46 8.44
N GLN A 217 22.47 -13.37 8.57
CA GLN A 217 22.55 -12.19 7.70
C GLN A 217 23.46 -11.09 8.25
N LYS A 218 24.29 -11.38 9.26
CA LYS A 218 25.12 -10.37 9.93
C LYS A 218 25.91 -9.50 8.94
N GLY A 219 25.70 -8.19 9.02
CA GLY A 219 26.34 -7.17 8.17
C GLY A 219 25.57 -6.87 6.87
N GLU A 220 24.45 -7.55 6.62
CA GLU A 220 23.56 -7.26 5.50
C GLU A 220 22.52 -6.20 5.89
N VAL A 221 22.13 -5.40 4.90
CA VAL A 221 20.99 -4.49 5.00
C VAL A 221 19.72 -5.31 4.87
N THR A 222 18.87 -5.25 5.89
CA THR A 222 17.66 -6.09 5.99
C THR A 222 16.38 -5.31 5.79
N ALA A 223 16.42 -3.97 5.95
CA ALA A 223 15.39 -3.04 5.53
C ALA A 223 16.01 -1.67 5.21
N VAL A 224 15.37 -0.90 4.34
CA VAL A 224 15.70 0.50 4.06
C VAL A 224 14.54 1.37 4.50
N VAL A 225 14.82 2.51 5.11
CA VAL A 225 13.84 3.50 5.52
C VAL A 225 14.20 4.82 4.85
N ILE A 226 13.30 5.31 4.01
CA ILE A 226 13.42 6.60 3.34
C ILE A 226 12.55 7.62 4.08
N VAL A 227 13.12 8.77 4.42
CA VAL A 227 12.39 9.91 4.99
C VAL A 227 12.57 11.11 4.06
N SER A 228 11.55 11.42 3.28
CA SER A 228 11.47 12.64 2.49
C SER A 228 11.06 13.82 3.39
N SER A 229 11.74 14.96 3.26
CA SER A 229 11.54 16.14 4.10
C SER A 229 10.92 17.27 3.29
N GLU A 230 9.76 17.76 3.71
CA GLU A 230 9.12 18.96 3.15
C GLU A 230 9.60 20.24 3.84
N LEU A 231 10.43 20.11 4.88
CA LEU A 231 10.83 21.21 5.75
C LEU A 231 12.12 21.92 5.29
N ASP A 232 12.81 21.37 4.29
CA ASP A 232 14.15 21.80 3.92
C ASP A 232 14.20 22.97 2.92
N ASP A 233 13.07 23.60 2.56
CA ASP A 233 13.11 24.79 1.70
C ASP A 233 12.06 25.87 2.02
N PRO A 234 12.39 26.87 2.87
CA PRO A 234 11.54 28.03 3.11
C PRO A 234 11.49 29.03 1.94
N ASP A 235 12.34 28.88 0.91
CA ASP A 235 12.40 29.76 -0.27
C ASP A 235 11.74 29.13 -1.53
N GLY A 236 11.27 27.87 -1.44
CA GLY A 236 10.32 27.26 -2.39
C GLY A 236 10.91 26.76 -3.71
N PHE A 237 12.22 26.49 -3.78
CA PHE A 237 12.89 26.02 -5.00
C PHE A 237 13.84 24.85 -4.74
N ASN A 238 13.32 23.73 -4.24
CA ASN A 238 14.09 22.51 -4.18
C ASN A 238 13.97 21.77 -5.52
N ARG A 239 15.03 21.88 -6.34
CA ARG A 239 15.14 21.22 -7.65
C ARG A 239 15.14 19.69 -7.55
N TRP A 240 15.36 19.17 -6.34
CA TRP A 240 15.36 17.75 -6.00
C TRP A 240 14.10 17.36 -5.20
N ASP A 241 12.95 17.92 -5.56
CA ASP A 241 11.67 17.58 -4.93
C ASP A 241 11.26 16.15 -5.29
N ASP A 242 10.94 15.40 -4.23
CA ASP A 242 10.43 14.05 -4.34
C ASP A 242 8.93 14.11 -4.67
N GLU A 243 8.48 13.29 -5.62
CA GLU A 243 7.08 13.26 -6.06
C GLU A 243 6.38 12.01 -5.53
N PHE A 244 5.17 12.18 -5.02
CA PHE A 244 4.36 11.10 -4.44
C PHE A 244 3.03 11.01 -5.17
N ASP A 245 2.91 10.02 -6.05
CA ASP A 245 1.68 9.67 -6.74
C ASP A 245 1.11 8.37 -6.18
N LEU A 246 0.56 8.45 -4.97
CA LEU A 246 0.01 7.29 -4.26
C LEU A 246 -1.27 6.74 -4.92
N ASN A 247 -1.92 7.51 -5.80
CA ASN A 247 -3.08 7.02 -6.55
C ASN A 247 -2.65 6.01 -7.62
N ASN A 248 -1.47 6.21 -8.19
CA ASN A 248 -0.86 5.30 -9.14
C ASN A 248 0.29 4.51 -8.49
N GLY A 249 0.31 4.37 -7.16
CA GLY A 249 1.34 3.68 -6.37
C GLY A 249 2.77 3.88 -6.87
N LEU A 250 3.15 5.14 -7.11
CA LEU A 250 4.47 5.53 -7.60
C LEU A 250 5.06 6.64 -6.72
N ILE A 251 6.32 6.47 -6.36
CA ILE A 251 7.09 7.51 -5.66
C ILE A 251 8.38 7.74 -6.43
N HIS A 252 8.67 9.00 -6.75
CA HIS A 252 9.92 9.42 -7.34
C HIS A 252 10.80 10.05 -6.27
N TYR A 253 11.90 9.39 -5.92
CA TYR A 253 12.76 9.80 -4.82
C TYR A 253 14.18 10.13 -5.32
N TRP A 254 14.69 11.29 -4.96
CA TRP A 254 16.06 11.70 -5.28
C TRP A 254 17.07 11.19 -4.25
N GLY A 255 18.21 10.71 -4.77
CA GLY A 255 19.36 10.30 -4.01
C GLY A 255 19.99 11.41 -3.15
N ASP A 256 20.98 11.03 -2.35
CA ASP A 256 21.63 11.93 -1.39
C ASP A 256 22.81 12.71 -1.97
N ALA A 257 23.09 12.60 -3.28
CA ALA A 257 24.12 13.41 -3.96
C ALA A 257 23.66 14.87 -4.17
N LYS A 258 23.40 15.57 -3.07
CA LYS A 258 22.98 16.98 -3.03
C LYS A 258 24.10 17.83 -2.40
N ARG A 259 24.43 18.99 -2.96
CA ARG A 259 25.48 19.89 -2.42
C ARG A 259 24.93 20.68 -1.24
N SER A 260 24.75 20.06 -0.08
CA SER A 260 24.33 20.77 1.12
C SER A 260 25.46 21.66 1.66
N GLY A 261 25.46 22.95 1.33
CA GLY A 261 26.26 23.99 2.02
C GLY A 261 27.77 24.03 1.72
N SER A 262 28.21 23.46 0.58
CA SER A 262 29.60 23.51 0.14
C SER A 262 29.80 24.56 -0.97
N GLU A 263 30.70 25.53 -0.75
CA GLU A 263 31.15 26.50 -1.78
C GLU A 263 32.18 25.90 -2.77
N SER A 264 32.35 24.57 -2.81
CA SER A 264 33.33 23.92 -3.69
C SER A 264 32.81 23.77 -5.11
N ASP A 265 33.59 24.18 -6.12
CA ASP A 265 33.25 23.98 -7.54
C ASP A 265 33.68 22.60 -8.09
N GLU A 266 34.19 21.69 -7.25
CA GLU A 266 34.67 20.37 -7.71
C GLU A 266 33.49 19.45 -8.09
N PRO A 267 33.52 18.75 -9.23
CA PRO A 267 32.51 17.77 -9.58
C PRO A 267 32.32 16.75 -8.46
N ILE A 268 31.08 16.44 -8.11
CA ILE A 268 30.79 15.36 -7.17
C ILE A 268 30.61 14.07 -7.97
N ASP A 269 31.00 12.95 -7.36
CA ASP A 269 30.69 11.62 -7.85
C ASP A 269 29.48 11.10 -7.07
N GLU A 270 28.36 10.89 -7.76
CA GLU A 270 27.09 10.46 -7.17
C GLU A 270 27.19 9.08 -6.48
N ASP A 271 28.13 8.24 -6.90
CA ASP A 271 28.40 6.92 -6.32
C ASP A 271 29.27 7.01 -5.06
N GLU A 272 29.82 8.18 -4.68
CA GLU A 272 30.52 8.38 -3.40
C GLU A 272 29.55 8.60 -2.22
N PHE A 273 28.28 8.88 -2.49
CA PHE A 273 27.29 9.18 -1.47
C PHE A 273 26.72 7.91 -0.82
N PRO A 274 26.72 7.80 0.52
CA PRO A 274 26.34 6.57 1.20
C PRO A 274 24.91 6.10 0.88
N GLY A 275 23.93 7.00 0.80
CA GLY A 275 22.55 6.64 0.49
C GLY A 275 22.41 6.06 -0.91
N ASN A 276 23.03 6.69 -1.91
CA ASN A 276 23.10 6.20 -3.28
C ASN A 276 23.81 4.84 -3.37
N GLN A 277 24.93 4.65 -2.68
CA GLN A 277 25.59 3.35 -2.61
C GLN A 277 24.65 2.26 -2.10
N GLN A 278 23.85 2.56 -1.07
CA GLN A 278 22.88 1.62 -0.52
C GLN A 278 21.75 1.31 -1.50
N LEU A 279 21.05 2.32 -2.04
CA LEU A 279 19.93 2.07 -2.96
C LEU A 279 20.38 1.42 -4.28
N ARG A 280 21.57 1.73 -4.80
CA ARG A 280 22.16 1.00 -5.93
C ARG A 280 22.48 -0.45 -5.56
N ALA A 281 22.99 -0.72 -4.37
CA ALA A 281 23.22 -2.09 -3.90
C ALA A 281 21.91 -2.88 -3.79
N VAL A 282 20.85 -2.25 -3.28
CA VAL A 282 19.50 -2.82 -3.20
C VAL A 282 18.95 -3.11 -4.60
N HIS A 283 19.00 -2.15 -5.52
CA HIS A 283 18.50 -2.33 -6.89
C HIS A 283 19.18 -3.51 -7.61
N ARG A 284 20.48 -3.72 -7.38
CA ARG A 284 21.24 -4.86 -7.94
C ARG A 284 20.75 -6.23 -7.43
N LEU A 285 20.01 -6.29 -6.32
CA LEU A 285 19.39 -7.53 -5.81
C LEU A 285 18.08 -7.89 -6.54
N ASN A 286 17.55 -7.01 -7.41
CA ASN A 286 16.35 -7.31 -8.18
C ASN A 286 16.65 -8.26 -9.37
N THR A 287 17.10 -9.47 -9.04
CA THR A 287 17.29 -10.58 -9.96
C THR A 287 16.58 -11.82 -9.40
N THR A 288 16.15 -12.74 -10.27
CA THR A 288 15.39 -13.94 -9.88
C THR A 288 16.05 -14.75 -8.75
N ASP A 289 17.39 -14.76 -8.68
CA ASP A 289 18.16 -15.52 -7.71
C ASP A 289 18.49 -14.75 -6.41
N GLN A 290 18.39 -13.43 -6.41
CA GLN A 290 18.77 -12.58 -5.25
C GLN A 290 17.58 -11.87 -4.58
N ARG A 291 16.38 -11.85 -5.18
CA ARG A 291 15.21 -11.13 -4.65
C ARG A 291 14.81 -11.51 -3.23
N THR A 292 15.07 -12.74 -2.79
CA THR A 292 14.85 -13.17 -1.40
C THR A 292 15.68 -12.37 -0.38
N ARG A 293 16.81 -11.80 -0.81
CA ARG A 293 17.67 -10.93 0.00
C ARG A 293 17.37 -9.44 -0.19
N TYR A 294 16.48 -9.08 -1.12
CA TYR A 294 16.14 -7.69 -1.39
C TYR A 294 15.48 -7.06 -0.14
N PRO A 295 16.05 -6.01 0.47
CA PRO A 295 15.46 -5.41 1.66
C PRO A 295 14.19 -4.61 1.33
N PRO A 296 13.10 -4.75 2.09
CA PRO A 296 11.92 -3.89 1.96
C PRO A 296 12.30 -2.43 2.18
N ILE A 297 11.71 -1.54 1.37
CA ILE A 297 11.91 -0.09 1.46
C ILE A 297 10.65 0.51 2.07
N LEU A 298 10.75 1.06 3.28
CA LEU A 298 9.67 1.77 3.96
C LEU A 298 9.82 3.27 3.69
N VAL A 299 8.85 3.89 3.04
CA VAL A 299 8.92 5.31 2.67
C VAL A 299 8.04 6.13 3.60
N PHE A 300 8.61 7.22 4.12
CA PHE A 300 7.94 8.19 4.98
C PHE A 300 8.12 9.61 4.46
N ARG A 301 7.12 10.46 4.69
CA ARG A 301 7.22 11.91 4.56
C ARG A 301 7.28 12.57 5.92
N ARG A 302 7.96 13.70 6.01
CA ARG A 302 7.98 14.56 7.20
C ARG A 302 7.19 15.84 6.91
N PRO A 303 5.87 15.86 7.19
CA PRO A 303 5.04 17.04 6.98
C PRO A 303 5.35 18.16 7.98
N GLU A 304 5.79 17.80 9.19
CA GLU A 304 6.16 18.76 10.23
C GLU A 304 7.20 18.17 11.21
N SER A 305 7.84 19.05 11.97
CA SER A 305 8.86 18.63 12.93
C SER A 305 8.28 17.70 13.99
N GLY A 306 8.88 16.52 14.15
CA GLY A 306 8.50 15.52 15.16
C GLY A 306 7.34 14.61 14.75
N VAL A 307 6.89 14.68 13.50
CA VAL A 307 5.87 13.80 12.94
C VAL A 307 6.35 13.25 11.60
N VAL A 308 6.17 11.96 11.38
CA VAL A 308 6.35 11.31 10.07
C VAL A 308 5.04 10.66 9.63
N GLU A 309 4.79 10.64 8.34
CA GLU A 309 3.66 9.97 7.72
C GLU A 309 4.17 8.78 6.91
N PHE A 310 3.58 7.61 7.07
CA PHE A 310 4.00 6.43 6.31
C PHE A 310 3.32 6.41 4.94
N ASN A 311 4.10 6.30 3.86
CA ASN A 311 3.61 6.36 2.49
C ASN A 311 3.70 5.03 1.74
N GLY A 312 4.23 3.98 2.38
CA GLY A 312 4.05 2.59 1.93
C GLY A 312 5.32 1.75 1.89
N LEU A 313 5.08 0.46 1.63
CA LEU A 313 6.10 -0.54 1.35
C LEU A 313 6.45 -0.50 -0.13
N CYS A 314 7.72 -0.29 -0.45
CA CYS A 314 8.17 -0.01 -1.79
C CYS A 314 9.28 -0.96 -2.29
N VAL A 315 9.39 -1.03 -3.62
CA VAL A 315 10.49 -1.66 -4.36
C VAL A 315 10.98 -0.71 -5.46
N ILE A 316 12.25 -0.84 -5.87
CA ILE A 316 12.84 -0.01 -6.92
C ILE A 316 12.49 -0.64 -8.26
N GLU A 317 11.69 0.05 -9.06
CA GLU A 317 11.35 -0.35 -10.42
C GLU A 317 12.39 0.13 -11.41
N GLN A 318 12.84 1.38 -11.25
CA GLN A 318 13.78 2.01 -12.16
C GLN A 318 14.70 2.98 -11.43
N VAL A 319 15.92 3.14 -11.95
CA VAL A 319 16.90 4.13 -11.49
C VAL A 319 17.36 4.92 -12.70
N GLU A 320 17.29 6.24 -12.60
CA GLU A 320 17.79 7.16 -13.62
C GLU A 320 18.93 7.99 -13.03
N LEU A 321 19.93 8.29 -13.85
CA LEU A 321 20.95 9.27 -13.54
C LEU A 321 20.53 10.58 -14.22
N ASP A 322 20.38 11.62 -13.43
CA ASP A 322 20.02 12.96 -13.91
C ASP A 322 20.96 14.00 -13.32
N GLU A 323 21.00 15.18 -13.92
CA GLU A 323 21.91 16.25 -13.54
C GLU A 323 21.13 17.56 -13.40
N PHE A 324 21.22 18.19 -12.22
CA PHE A 324 20.76 19.57 -12.07
C PHE A 324 21.92 20.50 -11.79
N GLU A 325 21.76 21.74 -12.25
CA GLU A 325 22.66 22.82 -11.86
C GLU A 325 22.38 23.21 -10.41
N ASP A 326 23.39 23.10 -9.54
CA ASP A 326 23.37 23.56 -8.17
C ASP A 326 24.48 24.61 -7.99
N ASN A 327 24.09 25.85 -7.70
CA ASN A 327 25.01 27.00 -7.60
C ASN A 327 25.91 27.21 -8.84
N GLY A 328 25.40 26.92 -10.04
CA GLY A 328 26.18 27.06 -11.29
C GLY A 328 27.06 25.87 -11.63
N VAL A 329 27.01 24.79 -10.84
CA VAL A 329 27.77 23.56 -11.08
C VAL A 329 26.80 22.41 -11.39
N PRO A 330 26.97 21.72 -12.52
CA PRO A 330 26.20 20.52 -12.81
C PRO A 330 26.49 19.44 -11.75
N THR A 331 25.42 18.92 -11.17
CA THR A 331 25.46 18.02 -10.01
C THR A 331 24.67 16.77 -10.38
N PRO A 332 25.33 15.66 -10.71
CA PRO A 332 24.67 14.40 -11.03
C PRO A 332 24.09 13.76 -9.76
N ASN A 333 22.93 13.13 -9.87
CA ASN A 333 22.30 12.37 -8.80
C ASN A 333 21.35 11.31 -9.37
N TYR A 334 21.00 10.32 -8.54
CA TYR A 334 20.06 9.29 -8.94
C TYR A 334 18.62 9.67 -8.60
N LEU A 335 17.73 9.37 -9.53
CA LEU A 335 16.29 9.37 -9.36
C LEU A 335 15.80 7.92 -9.28
N TYR A 336 15.21 7.56 -8.14
CA TYR A 336 14.66 6.24 -7.90
C TYR A 336 13.15 6.27 -8.12
N HIS A 337 12.69 5.44 -9.06
CA HIS A 337 11.27 5.20 -9.30
C HIS A 337 10.83 4.01 -8.46
N LEU A 338 10.03 4.28 -7.45
CA LEU A 338 9.61 3.32 -6.43
C LEU A 338 8.16 2.90 -6.67
N GLY A 339 7.94 1.60 -6.79
CA GLY A 339 6.60 1.02 -6.81
C GLY A 339 6.08 0.80 -5.39
N VAL A 340 4.93 1.39 -5.06
CA VAL A 340 4.24 1.17 -3.78
C VAL A 340 3.40 -0.10 -3.88
N LEU A 341 3.73 -1.10 -3.08
CA LEU A 341 2.99 -2.36 -3.04
C LEU A 341 1.62 -2.17 -2.37
N ASP A 342 0.60 -2.85 -2.88
CA ASP A 342 -0.77 -2.80 -2.38
C ASP A 342 -0.91 -3.55 -1.04
N VAL A 343 -0.43 -2.89 0.01
CA VAL A 343 -0.57 -3.32 1.40
C VAL A 343 -0.89 -2.12 2.26
N GLU A 344 -2.02 -2.21 2.98
CA GLU A 344 -2.47 -1.12 3.84
C GLU A 344 -1.60 -0.99 5.11
N GLU A 345 -1.16 -2.12 5.67
CA GLU A 345 -0.41 -2.18 6.92
C GLU A 345 0.82 -3.10 6.83
N VAL A 346 1.95 -2.61 7.31
CA VAL A 346 3.20 -3.38 7.38
C VAL A 346 3.52 -3.73 8.82
N PRO A 347 3.62 -5.04 9.17
CA PRO A 347 3.99 -5.45 10.51
C PRO A 347 5.47 -5.20 10.78
N LEU A 348 5.81 -4.58 11.91
CA LEU A 348 7.21 -4.45 12.30
C LEU A 348 7.82 -5.75 12.80
N SER A 349 7.00 -6.69 13.28
CA SER A 349 7.41 -8.05 13.59
C SER A 349 8.08 -8.75 12.40
N TRP A 350 7.64 -8.46 11.17
CA TRP A 350 8.32 -8.91 9.94
C TRP A 350 9.71 -8.30 9.79
N ILE A 351 9.84 -6.98 9.92
CA ILE A 351 11.13 -6.29 9.80
C ILE A 351 12.12 -6.81 10.87
N HIS A 352 11.63 -7.04 12.09
CA HIS A 352 12.42 -7.59 13.19
C HIS A 352 12.85 -9.03 12.90
N GLN A 353 11.91 -9.92 12.56
CA GLN A 353 12.20 -11.33 12.22
C GLN A 353 13.17 -11.43 11.04
N ARG A 354 12.95 -10.65 9.98
CA ARG A 354 13.82 -10.60 8.81
C ARG A 354 15.23 -10.18 9.21
N THR A 355 15.37 -9.19 10.09
CA THR A 355 16.68 -8.71 10.55
C THR A 355 17.44 -9.76 11.37
N GLU A 356 16.75 -10.54 12.20
CA GLU A 356 17.40 -11.54 13.06
C GLU A 356 17.69 -12.87 12.34
N THR A 357 16.76 -13.31 11.51
CA THR A 357 16.74 -14.67 10.96
C THR A 357 16.85 -14.72 9.44
N GLY A 358 16.54 -13.61 8.76
CA GLY A 358 16.42 -13.56 7.31
C GLY A 358 15.12 -14.12 6.75
N SER A 359 14.15 -14.44 7.62
CA SER A 359 12.85 -14.99 7.24
C SER A 359 11.87 -13.90 6.80
N ASP A 360 11.14 -14.18 5.73
CA ASP A 360 9.99 -13.40 5.27
C ASP A 360 8.65 -14.02 5.68
N ALA A 361 8.62 -14.99 6.60
CA ALA A 361 7.37 -15.70 6.95
C ALA A 361 6.24 -14.79 7.50
N LEU A 362 6.58 -13.59 7.97
CA LEU A 362 5.61 -12.58 8.44
C LEU A 362 5.37 -11.46 7.41
N ALA A 363 5.94 -11.56 6.21
CA ALA A 363 5.77 -10.55 5.17
C ALA A 363 4.34 -10.55 4.63
N PRO A 364 3.83 -9.39 4.16
CA PRO A 364 2.56 -9.33 3.45
C PRO A 364 2.55 -10.21 2.19
N ASP A 365 1.39 -10.76 1.82
CA ASP A 365 1.25 -11.60 0.62
C ASP A 365 1.75 -10.92 -0.66
N VAL A 366 1.50 -9.61 -0.81
CA VAL A 366 1.98 -8.82 -1.97
C VAL A 366 3.51 -8.79 -2.06
N TRP A 367 4.21 -8.87 -0.92
CA TRP A 367 5.66 -8.98 -0.90
C TRP A 367 6.12 -10.34 -1.44
N HIS A 368 5.50 -11.44 -0.98
CA HIS A 368 5.80 -12.77 -1.48
C HIS A 368 5.55 -12.91 -2.98
N GLN A 369 4.41 -12.37 -3.44
CA GLN A 369 4.08 -12.32 -4.87
C GLN A 369 5.15 -11.57 -5.67
N TRP A 370 5.64 -10.44 -5.16
CA TRP A 370 6.70 -9.66 -5.81
C TRP A 370 8.06 -10.38 -5.81
N VAL A 371 8.43 -11.04 -4.71
CA VAL A 371 9.69 -11.82 -4.65
C VAL A 371 9.69 -12.92 -5.72
N GLU A 372 8.55 -13.58 -5.91
CA GLU A 372 8.37 -14.62 -6.93
C GLU A 372 8.35 -14.05 -8.35
N SER A 373 7.48 -13.07 -8.64
CA SER A 373 7.27 -12.53 -9.98
C SER A 373 8.45 -11.66 -10.44
N GLY A 374 8.94 -10.78 -9.56
CA GLY A 374 9.91 -9.75 -9.87
C GLY A 374 9.40 -8.48 -10.48
N GLU A 375 8.10 -8.41 -10.73
CA GLU A 375 7.47 -7.30 -11.42
C GLU A 375 6.31 -6.80 -10.55
N VAL A 376 6.22 -5.49 -10.41
CA VAL A 376 5.07 -4.85 -9.77
C VAL A 376 3.96 -4.79 -10.81
N THR A 377 3.04 -5.76 -10.75
CA THR A 377 1.87 -5.77 -11.65
C THR A 377 0.84 -4.70 -11.21
N PRO A 378 -0.04 -4.24 -12.10
CA PRO A 378 -1.08 -3.26 -11.78
C PRO A 378 -1.89 -3.61 -10.51
N GLY A 379 -2.31 -4.87 -10.36
CA GLY A 379 -3.04 -5.35 -9.18
C GLY A 379 -2.20 -5.56 -7.91
N MET A 380 -0.90 -5.33 -7.97
CA MET A 380 0.00 -5.31 -6.80
C MET A 380 0.36 -3.88 -6.39
N ARG A 381 -0.16 -2.87 -7.09
CA ARG A 381 0.20 -1.48 -6.91
C ARG A 381 -0.88 -0.75 -6.11
N TYR A 382 -0.46 -0.09 -5.04
CA TYR A 382 -1.37 0.65 -4.17
C TYR A 382 -2.08 1.77 -4.95
N GLY A 383 -3.39 1.94 -4.75
CA GLY A 383 -4.17 3.02 -5.38
C GLY A 383 -4.83 2.64 -6.72
N GLU A 384 -4.40 1.55 -7.36
CA GLU A 384 -5.18 0.98 -8.45
C GLU A 384 -6.37 0.19 -7.88
N ALA A 385 -7.56 0.79 -7.90
CA ALA A 385 -8.79 0.06 -7.65
C ALA A 385 -8.79 -1.19 -8.54
N SER A 386 -8.90 -2.37 -7.92
CA SER A 386 -8.96 -3.64 -8.63
C SER A 386 -10.06 -3.59 -9.68
N VAL A 387 -9.71 -3.27 -10.93
CA VAL A 387 -10.56 -3.56 -12.07
C VAL A 387 -10.42 -5.06 -12.26
N THR A 388 -11.23 -5.80 -11.49
CA THR A 388 -11.55 -7.16 -11.85
C THR A 388 -12.23 -7.09 -13.22
N PRO A 389 -11.67 -7.71 -14.28
CA PRO A 389 -12.44 -7.89 -15.49
C PRO A 389 -13.58 -8.83 -15.12
N GLU A 390 -14.79 -8.29 -15.03
CA GLU A 390 -16.02 -9.10 -15.01
C GLU A 390 -15.94 -10.09 -16.19
N PRO A 391 -16.21 -11.39 -15.97
CA PRO A 391 -16.16 -12.37 -17.05
C PRO A 391 -17.25 -12.03 -18.06
N VAL A 392 -16.85 -11.50 -19.21
CA VAL A 392 -17.74 -11.32 -20.35
C VAL A 392 -18.01 -12.71 -20.90
N ASP A 393 -19.26 -13.14 -20.77
CA ASP A 393 -19.80 -14.37 -21.35
C ASP A 393 -19.78 -14.26 -22.88
N ASP A 394 -18.73 -14.78 -23.53
CA ASP A 394 -18.67 -14.91 -24.99
C ASP A 394 -18.81 -16.36 -25.42
N THR A 395 -20.02 -16.70 -25.84
CA THR A 395 -20.29 -17.96 -26.52
C THR A 395 -20.00 -17.80 -28.02
N THR A 396 -19.01 -18.56 -28.50
CA THR A 396 -18.74 -18.94 -29.91
C THR A 396 -18.30 -17.82 -30.87
N ILE A 397 -17.15 -17.92 -31.55
CA ILE A 397 -16.85 -18.86 -32.66
C ILE A 397 -15.34 -19.11 -32.76
N ALA A 398 -14.96 -20.38 -32.95
CA ALA A 398 -13.59 -20.83 -33.17
C ALA A 398 -13.06 -20.54 -34.60
N GLY A 399 -11.80 -20.13 -34.69
CA GLY A 399 -10.96 -20.18 -35.89
C GLY A 399 -9.50 -19.88 -35.54
N PRO A 400 -8.50 -20.65 -36.04
CA PRO A 400 -7.17 -20.71 -35.43
C PRO A 400 -6.24 -19.64 -35.99
N SER A 401 -5.58 -18.88 -35.11
CA SER A 401 -4.39 -18.11 -35.48
C SER A 401 -3.49 -17.98 -34.28
N ASP A 402 -2.20 -17.96 -34.58
CA ASP A 402 -1.04 -18.12 -33.72
C ASP A 402 -1.12 -17.41 -32.36
N THR A 403 -0.54 -18.09 -31.37
CA THR A 403 -0.23 -17.59 -30.03
C THR A 403 0.41 -16.21 -30.10
N THR A 404 -0.39 -15.17 -29.93
CA THR A 404 0.09 -13.84 -29.58
C THR A 404 0.38 -13.84 -28.10
N ASP A 405 1.67 -13.98 -27.81
CA ASP A 405 2.34 -13.44 -26.65
C ASP A 405 1.69 -12.12 -26.19
N THR A 406 0.91 -12.18 -25.10
CA THR A 406 0.36 -11.02 -24.38
C THR A 406 1.23 -10.64 -23.18
N ALA A 407 2.44 -11.19 -23.06
CA ALA A 407 3.40 -10.67 -22.09
C ALA A 407 3.93 -9.34 -22.63
N GLY A 408 3.61 -8.25 -21.93
CA GLY A 408 4.28 -6.98 -22.16
C GLY A 408 5.79 -7.19 -22.05
N ARG A 409 6.55 -6.80 -23.07
CA ARG A 409 8.02 -6.76 -22.98
C ARG A 409 8.41 -5.44 -22.33
N ILE A 410 8.92 -5.49 -21.11
CA ILE A 410 9.62 -4.37 -20.50
C ILE A 410 11.04 -4.32 -21.09
N SER A 411 11.35 -3.19 -21.72
CA SER A 411 12.70 -2.85 -22.15
C SER A 411 13.38 -2.10 -21.02
N THR A 412 14.33 -2.73 -20.34
CA THR A 412 15.27 -2.05 -19.43
C THR A 412 16.20 -1.18 -20.29
N GLY A 413 15.90 0.11 -20.37
CA GLY A 413 16.79 1.12 -20.92
C GLY A 413 16.90 2.27 -19.93
N GLU A 414 18.11 2.72 -19.66
CA GLU A 414 18.34 4.05 -19.08
C GLU A 414 17.70 5.07 -20.05
N GLN A 415 16.52 5.59 -19.71
CA GLN A 415 15.91 6.70 -20.43
C GLN A 415 16.18 7.98 -19.64
N THR A 416 16.88 8.92 -20.26
CA THR A 416 17.02 10.28 -19.76
C THR A 416 15.68 10.98 -19.96
N GLN A 417 14.89 11.21 -18.89
CA GLN A 417 13.69 12.02 -18.98
C GLN A 417 14.01 13.49 -18.69
N VAL A 418 13.53 14.38 -19.55
CA VAL A 418 13.65 15.83 -19.36
C VAL A 418 12.57 16.26 -18.37
N ARG A 419 12.95 16.63 -17.14
CA ARG A 419 12.04 17.19 -16.13
C ARG A 419 11.99 18.71 -16.24
N ILE A 420 10.83 19.29 -15.89
CA ILE A 420 10.63 20.74 -15.83
C ILE A 420 10.71 21.21 -14.37
N SER A 421 11.27 22.40 -14.16
CA SER A 421 11.43 23.03 -12.87
C SER A 421 10.08 23.34 -12.20
N GLN A 422 10.07 23.35 -10.86
CA GLN A 422 8.91 23.80 -10.10
C GLN A 422 8.61 25.29 -10.35
N GLU A 423 9.62 26.09 -10.75
CA GLU A 423 9.45 27.50 -11.15
C GLU A 423 8.57 27.60 -12.37
N PHE A 424 8.92 26.82 -13.39
CA PHE A 424 8.17 26.76 -14.61
C PHE A 424 6.75 26.19 -14.40
N ARG A 425 6.60 25.18 -13.52
CA ARG A 425 5.27 24.69 -13.12
C ARG A 425 4.44 25.81 -12.48
N ASN A 426 4.99 26.52 -11.49
CA ASN A 426 4.30 27.62 -10.82
C ASN A 426 3.97 28.76 -11.79
N GLU A 427 4.91 29.14 -12.66
CA GLU A 427 4.69 30.14 -13.73
C GLU A 427 3.55 29.71 -14.66
N THR A 428 3.50 28.43 -15.01
CA THR A 428 2.42 27.88 -15.85
C THR A 428 1.08 27.95 -15.13
N HIS A 429 1.03 27.59 -13.84
CA HIS A 429 -0.19 27.72 -13.03
C HIS A 429 -0.63 29.18 -12.87
N ASP A 430 0.29 30.12 -12.67
CA ASP A 430 -0.01 31.55 -12.55
C ASP A 430 -0.48 32.15 -13.88
N THR A 431 0.05 31.65 -14.99
CA THR A 431 -0.29 32.12 -16.34
C THR A 431 -1.68 31.66 -16.78
N TYR A 432 -2.01 30.38 -16.57
CA TYR A 432 -3.27 29.81 -17.01
C TYR A 432 -4.37 29.87 -15.94
N GLY A 433 -4.04 29.68 -14.67
CA GLY A 433 -4.96 29.64 -13.54
C GLY A 433 -5.88 28.41 -13.48
N GLU A 434 -6.32 27.92 -14.63
CA GLU A 434 -7.24 26.79 -14.76
C GLU A 434 -6.94 25.95 -16.01
N CYS A 435 -7.53 24.76 -16.08
CA CYS A 435 -7.46 23.90 -17.26
C CYS A 435 -8.01 24.62 -18.50
N ILE A 436 -7.32 24.54 -19.64
CA ILE A 436 -7.77 25.22 -20.86
C ILE A 436 -9.12 24.72 -21.38
N LEU A 437 -9.54 23.51 -21.02
CA LEU A 437 -10.81 22.91 -21.46
C LEU A 437 -11.95 23.03 -20.43
N THR A 438 -11.65 23.25 -19.15
CA THR A 438 -12.60 23.11 -18.04
C THR A 438 -12.38 24.18 -16.98
N GLU A 439 -13.41 24.52 -16.20
CA GLU A 439 -13.33 25.50 -15.10
C GLU A 439 -12.57 25.01 -13.84
N ILE A 440 -11.79 23.92 -13.96
CA ILE A 440 -11.02 23.34 -12.86
C ILE A 440 -9.73 24.14 -12.67
N SER A 441 -9.57 24.72 -11.49
CA SER A 441 -8.44 25.57 -11.10
C SER A 441 -7.65 25.06 -9.89
N ASP A 442 -8.06 23.94 -9.27
CA ASP A 442 -7.30 23.34 -8.17
C ASP A 442 -5.97 22.78 -8.72
N PRO A 443 -4.80 23.31 -8.30
CA PRO A 443 -3.52 22.90 -8.86
C PRO A 443 -3.24 21.40 -8.72
N ARG A 444 -3.82 20.73 -7.71
CA ARG A 444 -3.65 19.29 -7.47
C ARG A 444 -4.35 18.42 -8.51
N LEU A 445 -5.27 18.98 -9.27
CA LEU A 445 -6.04 18.29 -10.32
C LEU A 445 -5.52 18.60 -11.72
N LEU A 446 -4.45 19.39 -11.82
CA LEU A 446 -3.95 19.99 -13.06
C LEU A 446 -2.50 19.56 -13.31
N GLN A 447 -2.17 19.45 -14.59
CA GLN A 447 -0.87 19.03 -15.08
C GLN A 447 -0.43 19.97 -16.19
N VAL A 448 0.89 20.20 -16.26
CA VAL A 448 1.52 20.89 -17.37
C VAL A 448 1.65 19.88 -18.52
N ALA A 449 0.95 20.15 -19.61
CA ALA A 449 0.97 19.33 -20.82
C ALA A 449 1.80 20.02 -21.89
N HIS A 450 2.81 19.32 -22.42
CA HIS A 450 3.66 19.81 -23.49
C HIS A 450 3.00 19.62 -24.86
N ILE A 451 3.03 20.66 -25.70
CA ILE A 451 2.54 20.59 -27.08
C ILE A 451 3.53 19.75 -27.91
N LEU A 452 4.80 20.14 -27.89
CA LEU A 452 5.90 19.34 -28.41
C LEU A 452 6.56 18.59 -27.25
N GLY A 453 6.61 17.26 -27.39
CA GLY A 453 7.10 16.35 -26.36
C GLY A 453 8.50 16.71 -25.90
N ARG A 454 8.67 16.87 -24.58
CA ARG A 454 9.95 17.23 -23.96
C ARG A 454 11.09 16.24 -24.21
N ALA A 455 10.77 14.97 -24.50
CA ALA A 455 11.76 13.94 -24.82
C ALA A 455 12.45 14.23 -26.16
N ASP A 456 11.71 14.74 -27.14
CA ASP A 456 12.22 15.07 -28.47
C ASP A 456 12.73 16.52 -28.55
N HIS A 457 12.22 17.40 -27.68
CA HIS A 457 12.52 18.83 -27.67
C HIS A 457 12.94 19.34 -26.27
N PRO A 458 14.07 18.85 -25.72
CA PRO A 458 14.56 19.24 -24.39
C PRO A 458 14.79 20.75 -24.25
N GLU A 459 15.21 21.41 -25.32
CA GLU A 459 15.60 22.82 -25.34
C GLU A 459 14.43 23.81 -25.16
N ILE A 460 13.19 23.32 -25.33
CA ILE A 460 11.95 24.09 -25.12
C ILE A 460 11.04 23.44 -24.07
N ALA A 461 11.59 22.55 -23.24
CA ALA A 461 10.82 21.89 -22.18
C ALA A 461 10.27 22.90 -21.15
N GLU A 462 10.97 24.00 -20.90
CA GLU A 462 10.53 25.11 -20.03
C GLU A 462 10.16 26.37 -20.83
N ASP A 463 9.69 26.23 -22.07
CA ASP A 463 9.10 27.34 -22.83
C ASP A 463 7.60 27.43 -22.53
N ILE A 464 7.16 28.54 -21.91
CA ILE A 464 5.75 28.75 -21.57
C ILE A 464 4.83 28.73 -22.81
N GLY A 465 5.40 28.99 -23.98
CA GLY A 465 4.71 28.89 -25.25
C GLY A 465 4.52 27.46 -25.77
N ASN A 466 5.20 26.47 -25.18
CA ASN A 466 5.12 25.05 -25.53
C ASN A 466 4.23 24.24 -24.58
N VAL A 467 3.54 24.89 -23.63
CA VAL A 467 2.76 24.18 -22.62
C VAL A 467 1.36 24.76 -22.45
N VAL A 468 0.45 23.91 -22.00
CA VAL A 468 -0.90 24.26 -21.56
C VAL A 468 -1.22 23.54 -20.26
N LEU A 469 -2.19 24.06 -19.51
CA LEU A 469 -2.66 23.43 -18.28
C LEU A 469 -3.88 22.54 -18.58
N LEU A 470 -3.82 21.26 -18.17
CA LEU A 470 -4.88 20.28 -18.39
C LEU A 470 -5.16 19.47 -17.13
N THR A 471 -6.37 18.94 -16.99
CA THR A 471 -6.60 17.88 -15.99
C THR A 471 -5.93 16.57 -16.45
N HIS A 472 -5.62 15.67 -15.53
CA HIS A 472 -5.01 14.36 -15.83
C HIS A 472 -5.65 13.62 -17.02
N THR A 473 -6.99 13.47 -17.04
CA THR A 473 -7.68 12.76 -18.12
C THR A 473 -7.53 13.44 -19.49
N HIS A 474 -7.56 14.77 -19.52
CA HIS A 474 -7.39 15.52 -20.78
C HIS A 474 -5.95 15.51 -21.26
N HIS A 475 -4.97 15.53 -20.34
CA HIS A 475 -3.56 15.38 -20.65
C HIS A 475 -3.27 14.00 -21.27
N ALA A 476 -3.73 12.93 -20.62
CA ALA A 476 -3.60 11.57 -21.14
C ALA A 476 -4.25 11.42 -22.53
N ALA A 477 -5.42 12.02 -22.74
CA ALA A 477 -6.08 12.02 -24.05
C ALA A 477 -5.34 12.87 -25.10
N PHE A 478 -4.63 13.92 -24.69
CA PHE A 478 -3.83 14.76 -25.56
C PHE A 478 -2.57 14.02 -26.02
N ASP A 479 -1.85 13.37 -25.10
CA ASP A 479 -0.66 12.56 -25.37
C ASP A 479 -0.96 11.33 -26.22
N ALA A 480 -2.16 10.76 -26.08
CA ALA A 480 -2.65 9.68 -26.92
C ALA A 480 -3.16 10.14 -28.30
N ASP A 481 -2.92 11.40 -28.67
CA ASP A 481 -3.31 11.99 -29.95
C ASP A 481 -4.82 11.90 -30.25
N LEU A 482 -5.66 11.86 -29.22
CA LEU A 482 -7.11 11.73 -29.36
C LEU A 482 -7.78 13.09 -29.62
N TRP A 483 -7.10 14.18 -29.31
CA TRP A 483 -7.55 15.53 -29.58
C TRP A 483 -6.37 16.50 -29.67
N THR A 484 -6.58 17.63 -30.33
CA THR A 484 -5.62 18.75 -30.39
C THR A 484 -6.37 20.08 -30.54
N PHE A 485 -5.65 21.17 -30.75
CA PHE A 485 -6.21 22.46 -31.13
C PHE A 485 -5.43 23.11 -32.26
N ASP A 486 -6.06 24.02 -33.02
CA ASP A 486 -5.39 24.76 -34.09
C ASP A 486 -4.78 26.08 -33.61
N ALA A 487 -4.03 26.74 -34.51
CA ALA A 487 -3.44 28.05 -34.31
C ALA A 487 -4.44 29.16 -33.94
N ASN A 488 -5.73 28.96 -34.22
CA ASN A 488 -6.80 29.89 -33.86
C ASN A 488 -7.49 29.48 -32.55
N GLY A 489 -6.96 28.48 -31.82
CA GLY A 489 -7.54 27.98 -30.58
C GLY A 489 -8.84 27.19 -30.77
N ARG A 490 -9.08 26.58 -31.94
CA ARG A 490 -10.23 25.68 -32.13
C ARG A 490 -9.87 24.27 -31.67
N LEU A 491 -10.77 23.63 -30.96
CA LEU A 491 -10.66 22.24 -30.57
C LEU A 491 -10.89 21.30 -31.77
N TRP A 492 -10.05 20.28 -31.93
CA TRP A 492 -10.17 19.22 -32.91
C TRP A 492 -10.06 17.87 -32.21
N VAL A 493 -10.90 16.92 -32.61
CA VAL A 493 -10.97 15.59 -32.00
C VAL A 493 -10.68 14.56 -33.07
N SER A 494 -9.93 13.52 -32.74
CA SER A 494 -9.65 12.42 -33.66
C SER A 494 -10.97 11.80 -34.13
N PRO A 495 -11.16 11.58 -35.45
CA PRO A 495 -12.39 10.98 -35.97
C PRO A 495 -12.67 9.56 -35.45
N GLU A 496 -11.63 8.86 -34.96
CA GLU A 496 -11.74 7.52 -34.39
C GLU A 496 -12.04 7.54 -32.88
N PHE A 497 -11.99 8.73 -32.24
CA PHE A 497 -12.23 8.86 -30.81
C PHE A 497 -13.74 8.90 -30.49
N GLU A 498 -14.26 7.74 -30.08
CA GLU A 498 -15.59 7.62 -29.48
C GLU A 498 -15.46 7.34 -27.97
N SER A 499 -16.04 8.20 -27.14
CA SER A 499 -16.10 7.99 -25.70
C SER A 499 -17.54 7.86 -25.23
N ASN A 500 -17.82 6.86 -24.38
CA ASN A 500 -19.08 6.72 -23.65
C ASN A 500 -19.07 7.46 -22.31
N ASP A 501 -17.94 8.05 -21.94
CA ASP A 501 -17.79 8.82 -20.71
C ASP A 501 -18.45 10.21 -20.87
N PRO A 502 -19.46 10.56 -20.04
CA PRO A 502 -20.17 11.82 -20.17
C PRO A 502 -19.28 13.05 -20.00
N TRP A 503 -18.18 12.95 -19.25
CA TRP A 503 -17.27 14.05 -19.03
C TRP A 503 -16.49 14.36 -20.31
N LEU A 504 -15.81 13.36 -20.89
CA LEU A 504 -15.05 13.51 -22.15
C LEU A 504 -15.96 13.87 -23.33
N GLN A 505 -17.20 13.37 -23.35
CA GLN A 505 -18.18 13.81 -24.36
C GLN A 505 -18.45 15.32 -24.24
N ASN A 506 -18.71 15.82 -23.04
CA ASN A 506 -19.06 17.23 -22.82
C ASN A 506 -17.87 18.18 -22.99
N THR A 507 -16.64 17.73 -22.72
CA THR A 507 -15.44 18.57 -22.79
C THR A 507 -14.71 18.47 -24.13
N LEU A 508 -14.81 17.34 -24.84
CA LEU A 508 -14.15 17.10 -26.13
C LEU A 508 -15.15 16.95 -27.27
N THR A 509 -15.78 15.78 -27.40
CA THR A 509 -16.53 15.38 -28.62
C THR A 509 -17.67 16.34 -28.96
N LEU A 510 -18.47 16.77 -27.99
CA LEU A 510 -19.57 17.73 -28.21
C LEU A 510 -19.09 19.17 -28.45
N ARG A 511 -17.81 19.44 -28.25
CA ARG A 511 -17.17 20.75 -28.41
C ARG A 511 -16.23 20.82 -29.60
N GLU A 512 -16.18 19.80 -30.45
CA GLU A 512 -15.36 19.82 -31.68
C GLU A 512 -15.64 21.09 -32.51
N GLY A 513 -14.58 21.74 -32.96
CA GLY A 513 -14.61 22.99 -33.71
C GLY A 513 -14.89 24.25 -32.87
N ALA A 514 -15.22 24.10 -31.58
CA ALA A 514 -15.45 25.22 -30.68
C ALA A 514 -14.13 25.95 -30.36
N GLN A 515 -14.25 27.25 -30.12
CA GLN A 515 -13.14 28.07 -29.65
C GLN A 515 -12.85 27.76 -28.18
N ILE A 516 -11.58 27.57 -27.84
CA ILE A 516 -11.07 27.44 -26.48
C ILE A 516 -10.73 28.84 -25.97
N PRO A 517 -11.56 29.44 -25.09
CA PRO A 517 -11.38 30.84 -24.71
C PRO A 517 -10.02 31.13 -24.06
N ALA A 518 -9.51 30.17 -23.28
CA ALA A 518 -8.23 30.26 -22.60
C ALA A 518 -7.04 30.41 -23.57
N LEU A 519 -7.16 29.95 -24.82
CA LEU A 519 -6.07 30.02 -25.80
C LEU A 519 -5.97 31.35 -26.54
N LYS A 520 -7.01 32.19 -26.51
CA LYS A 520 -7.09 33.41 -27.34
C LYS A 520 -5.96 34.40 -27.08
N ASP A 521 -5.58 34.57 -25.82
CA ASP A 521 -4.52 35.47 -25.37
C ASP A 521 -3.41 34.69 -24.65
N SER A 522 -3.31 33.37 -24.92
CA SER A 522 -2.30 32.50 -24.31
C SER A 522 -0.91 32.76 -24.89
N PRO A 523 0.16 32.44 -24.13
CA PRO A 523 1.53 32.54 -24.63
C PRO A 523 1.89 31.45 -25.64
N VAL A 524 0.98 30.51 -25.93
CA VAL A 524 1.22 29.37 -26.80
C VAL A 524 1.68 29.82 -28.18
N ARG A 525 2.80 29.28 -28.66
CA ARG A 525 3.32 29.62 -29.98
C ARG A 525 2.66 28.77 -31.07
N THR A 526 2.21 29.47 -32.11
CA THR A 526 1.59 28.83 -33.28
C THR A 526 2.50 27.81 -33.96
N GLU A 527 3.82 28.04 -33.97
CA GLU A 527 4.80 27.13 -34.57
C GLU A 527 4.80 25.74 -33.90
N PHE A 528 4.71 25.67 -32.57
CA PHE A 528 4.65 24.40 -31.85
C PHE A 528 3.36 23.63 -32.10
N ILE A 529 2.22 24.33 -32.16
CA ILE A 529 0.93 23.73 -32.52
C ILE A 529 0.99 23.13 -33.93
N GLN A 530 1.53 23.89 -34.90
CA GLN A 530 1.63 23.46 -36.28
C GLN A 530 2.54 22.23 -36.42
N GLU A 531 3.67 22.22 -35.72
CA GLU A 531 4.60 21.10 -35.72
C GLU A 531 3.94 19.85 -35.11
N ARG A 532 3.34 19.95 -33.92
CA ARG A 532 2.58 18.84 -33.30
C ARG A 532 1.52 18.30 -34.26
N ASN A 533 0.67 19.17 -34.78
CA ASN A 533 -0.45 18.74 -35.60
C ASN A 533 -0.01 18.11 -36.94
N SER A 534 1.16 18.48 -37.46
CA SER A 534 1.72 17.86 -38.67
C SER A 534 2.13 16.39 -38.46
N GLN A 535 2.29 15.95 -37.21
CA GLN A 535 2.63 14.58 -36.85
C GLN A 535 1.40 13.69 -36.64
N LEU A 536 0.20 14.28 -36.59
CA LEU A 536 -1.06 13.54 -36.39
C LEU A 536 -1.56 12.98 -37.73
N ASP A 537 -1.73 11.66 -37.79
CA ASP A 537 -2.19 10.96 -39.01
C ASP A 537 -3.60 11.37 -39.48
N TRP A 538 -4.39 11.94 -38.58
CA TRP A 538 -5.78 12.38 -38.83
C TRP A 538 -5.92 13.90 -39.00
N TRP A 539 -4.83 14.66 -38.87
CA TRP A 539 -4.91 16.12 -39.02
C TRP A 539 -5.30 16.50 -40.46
N PRO A 540 -6.26 17.42 -40.66
CA PRO A 540 -6.63 17.85 -42.00
C PRO A 540 -5.42 18.46 -42.70
N VAL A 541 -4.99 17.84 -43.80
CA VAL A 541 -3.97 18.43 -44.68
C VAL A 541 -4.64 19.57 -45.45
N ASP A 542 -4.10 20.78 -45.34
CA ASP A 542 -4.53 21.89 -46.20
C ASP A 542 -4.32 21.49 -47.69
N ASP A 543 -5.42 21.43 -48.46
CA ASP A 543 -5.41 21.26 -49.93
C ASP A 543 -4.77 22.44 -50.67
#